data_AF-A0A7S3MUD0-F1
#
_entry.id   AF-A0A7S3MUD0-F1
#
_cell.length_a   1.000
_cell.length_b   1.000
_cell.length_c   1.000
_cell.angle_alpha   90.00
_cell.angle_beta   90.00
_cell.angle_gamma   90.00
#
_symmetry.space_group_name_H-M   'P 1'
#
loop_
_entity.id
_entity.type
_entity.pdbx_description
1 polymer ?
#
loop_
_entity_poly.entity_id
_entity_poly.type
_entity_poly.pdbx_seq_one_letter_code
_entity_poly.pdbx_strand_id
1 'polypeptide(L)'
;MIHRIDGEIFAVGVLDLTPQTMSSVYAFYDPKYEFLSPGTLLALREIEYIKKVKKEIDPKFKFYYMGYYFQDCKKSVYKGNFKPSQVACPHTSNFVYLTDAVRQMIDIEKKPKLFEQVRALVES
;
A
#
# COMPACT_ATOMS: atom_id res chain seq x y z
N MET A 1 6.77 -2.62 -13.98
CA MET A 1 6.06 -1.56 -14.73
C MET A 1 7.04 -0.41 -15.00
N ILE A 2 7.13 0.05 -16.24
CA ILE A 2 8.06 1.13 -16.64
C ILE A 2 7.22 2.32 -17.12
N HIS A 3 7.53 3.52 -16.64
CA HIS A 3 6.84 4.76 -16.99
C HIS A 3 7.80 5.73 -17.68
N ARG A 4 7.30 6.37 -18.75
CA ARG A 4 8.07 7.30 -19.57
C ARG A 4 7.41 8.67 -19.68
N ILE A 5 8.23 9.71 -19.77
CA ILE A 5 7.85 11.07 -20.16
C ILE A 5 8.70 11.41 -21.38
N ASP A 6 8.06 11.81 -22.49
CA ASP A 6 8.72 12.14 -23.76
C ASP A 6 9.72 11.07 -24.25
N GLY A 7 9.40 9.79 -23.98
CA GLY A 7 10.23 8.66 -24.36
C GLY A 7 11.34 8.31 -23.37
N GLU A 8 11.64 9.14 -22.35
CA GLU A 8 12.63 8.84 -21.31
C GLU A 8 12.00 8.09 -20.13
N ILE A 9 12.68 7.06 -19.59
CA ILE A 9 12.21 6.36 -18.39
C ILE A 9 12.41 7.28 -17.19
N PHE A 10 11.33 7.56 -16.46
CA PHE A 10 11.41 8.37 -15.24
C PHE A 10 11.01 7.60 -13.98
N ALA A 11 10.24 6.51 -14.08
CA ALA A 11 9.84 5.70 -12.93
C ALA A 11 9.70 4.23 -13.28
N VAL A 12 10.09 3.36 -12.34
CA VAL A 12 10.03 1.90 -12.47
C VAL A 12 9.49 1.30 -11.19
N GLY A 13 8.46 0.45 -11.33
CA GLY A 13 7.95 -0.43 -10.29
C GLY A 13 8.32 -1.89 -10.59
N VAL A 14 8.92 -2.60 -9.63
CA VAL A 14 9.20 -4.04 -9.70
C VAL A 14 8.12 -4.76 -8.91
N LEU A 15 7.45 -5.72 -9.56
CA LEU A 15 6.21 -6.32 -9.07
C LEU A 15 6.34 -7.84 -9.01
N ASP A 16 5.92 -8.41 -7.88
CA ASP A 16 5.69 -9.85 -7.75
C ASP A 16 4.19 -10.14 -7.84
N LEU A 17 3.83 -11.16 -8.61
CA LEU A 17 2.45 -11.60 -8.82
C LEU A 17 2.25 -12.97 -8.18
N THR A 18 1.23 -13.09 -7.35
CA THR A 18 0.77 -14.34 -6.75
C THR A 18 -0.69 -14.59 -7.16
N PRO A 19 -1.29 -15.76 -6.90
CA PRO A 19 -2.65 -16.05 -7.38
C PRO A 19 -3.73 -15.03 -6.96
N GLN A 20 -3.56 -14.32 -5.84
CA GLN A 20 -4.57 -13.37 -5.35
C GLN A 20 -4.06 -11.92 -5.18
N THR A 21 -2.75 -11.72 -5.28
CA THR A 21 -2.11 -10.49 -4.80
C THR A 21 -1.01 -10.04 -5.75
N MET A 22 -0.94 -8.73 -5.97
CA MET A 22 0.24 -8.05 -6.51
C MET A 22 1.03 -7.39 -5.39
N SER A 23 2.35 -7.52 -5.41
CA SER A 23 3.27 -6.91 -4.44
C SER A 23 4.23 -5.95 -5.13
N SER A 24 4.26 -4.68 -4.71
CA SER A 24 5.29 -3.71 -5.13
C SER A 24 6.56 -3.93 -4.32
N VAL A 25 7.53 -4.61 -4.92
CA VAL A 25 8.78 -4.97 -4.25
C VAL A 25 9.75 -3.80 -4.23
N TYR A 26 9.91 -3.15 -5.39
CA TYR A 26 10.76 -1.97 -5.53
C TYR A 26 10.04 -0.89 -6.33
N ALA A 27 10.25 0.37 -5.94
CA ALA A 27 9.80 1.52 -6.69
C ALA A 27 10.91 2.57 -6.65
N PHE A 28 11.40 2.95 -7.83
CA PHE A 28 12.44 3.97 -7.97
C PHE A 28 12.12 4.86 -9.17
N TYR A 29 12.59 6.10 -9.09
CA TYR A 29 12.29 7.13 -10.07
C TYR A 29 13.42 8.15 -10.10
N ASP A 30 13.51 8.90 -11.20
CA ASP A 30 14.43 10.02 -11.34
C ASP A 30 13.98 11.19 -10.44
N PRO A 31 14.80 11.63 -9.47
CA PRO A 31 14.48 12.72 -8.55
C PRO A 31 14.07 14.04 -9.22
N LYS A 32 14.48 14.27 -10.47
CA LYS A 32 14.01 15.38 -11.33
C LYS A 32 12.48 15.50 -11.32
N TYR A 33 11.78 14.38 -11.20
CA TYR A 33 10.33 14.29 -11.28
C TYR A 33 9.65 14.10 -9.91
N GLU A 34 10.34 14.32 -8.79
CA GLU A 34 9.76 14.15 -7.44
C GLU A 34 8.49 15.00 -7.23
N PHE A 35 8.44 16.19 -7.84
CA PHE A 35 7.28 17.08 -7.80
C PHE A 35 6.00 16.47 -8.38
N LEU A 36 6.10 15.42 -9.22
CA LEU A 36 4.97 14.68 -9.76
C LEU A 36 4.44 13.60 -8.80
N SER A 37 5.02 13.46 -7.61
CA SER A 37 4.73 12.38 -6.66
C SER A 37 4.77 10.98 -7.30
N PRO A 38 5.92 10.55 -7.89
CA PRO A 38 5.97 9.31 -8.67
C PRO A 38 5.52 8.07 -7.88
N GLY A 39 5.76 8.01 -6.57
CA GLY A 39 5.27 6.92 -5.72
C GLY A 39 3.74 6.79 -5.68
N THR A 40 3.01 7.90 -5.71
CA THR A 40 1.54 7.92 -5.81
C THR A 40 1.10 7.50 -7.21
N LEU A 41 1.76 8.01 -8.25
CA LEU A 41 1.46 7.68 -9.64
C LEU A 41 1.64 6.18 -9.91
N LEU A 42 2.77 5.60 -9.49
CA LEU A 42 3.04 4.16 -9.59
C LEU A 42 1.93 3.36 -8.90
N ALA A 43 1.58 3.72 -7.66
CA ALA A 43 0.52 3.04 -6.93
C ALA A 43 -0.84 3.10 -7.64
N LEU A 44 -1.21 4.25 -8.23
CA LEU A 44 -2.44 4.38 -8.99
C LEU A 44 -2.46 3.47 -10.23
N ARG A 45 -1.34 3.39 -10.95
CA ARG A 45 -1.19 2.52 -12.12
C ARG A 45 -1.24 1.03 -11.76
N GLU A 46 -0.64 0.69 -10.63
CA GLU A 46 -0.68 -0.66 -10.08
C GLU A 46 -2.09 -1.05 -9.63
N ILE A 47 -2.84 -0.14 -8.98
CA ILE A 47 -4.25 -0.34 -8.64
C ILE A 47 -5.12 -0.51 -9.91
N GLU A 48 -4.89 0.30 -10.94
CA GLU A 48 -5.57 0.19 -12.23
C GLU A 48 -5.34 -1.20 -12.86
N TYR A 49 -4.10 -1.67 -12.83
CA TYR A 49 -3.74 -3.00 -13.33
C TYR A 49 -4.46 -4.12 -12.56
N ILE A 50 -4.46 -4.09 -11.22
CA ILE A 50 -5.18 -5.09 -10.41
C ILE A 50 -6.67 -5.08 -10.74
N LYS A 51 -7.29 -3.89 -10.83
CA LYS A 51 -8.72 -3.77 -11.17
C LYS A 51 -9.03 -4.39 -12.53
N LYS A 52 -8.15 -4.19 -13.51
CA LYS A 52 -8.27 -4.79 -14.85
C LYS A 52 -8.17 -6.32 -14.79
N VAL A 53 -7.11 -6.86 -14.18
CA VAL A 53 -6.90 -8.31 -14.03
C VAL A 53 -8.06 -8.96 -13.28
N LYS A 54 -8.54 -8.33 -12.19
CA LYS A 54 -9.70 -8.80 -11.43
C LYS A 54 -10.94 -8.93 -12.28
N LYS A 55 -11.19 -7.95 -13.15
CA LYS A 55 -12.38 -7.88 -13.99
C LYS A 55 -12.32 -8.85 -15.17
N GLU A 56 -11.15 -8.97 -15.79
CA GLU A 56 -10.99 -9.65 -17.08
C GLU A 56 -10.45 -11.07 -16.97
N ILE A 57 -9.74 -11.41 -15.88
CA ILE A 57 -8.96 -12.65 -15.78
C ILE A 57 -9.35 -13.47 -14.54
N ASP A 58 -9.13 -12.95 -13.34
CA ASP A 58 -9.39 -13.69 -12.09
C ASP A 58 -9.97 -12.76 -11.00
N PRO A 59 -11.26 -12.91 -10.63
CA PRO A 59 -11.88 -12.15 -9.55
C PRO A 59 -11.20 -12.28 -8.17
N LYS A 60 -10.39 -13.32 -7.97
CA LYS A 60 -9.60 -13.55 -6.74
C LYS A 60 -8.34 -12.68 -6.69
N PHE A 61 -7.83 -12.22 -7.83
CA PHE A 61 -6.68 -11.31 -7.91
C PHE A 61 -7.09 -9.88 -7.56
N LYS A 62 -7.16 -9.58 -6.26
CA LYS A 62 -7.78 -8.35 -5.75
C LYS A 62 -6.98 -7.64 -4.66
N PHE A 63 -5.87 -8.24 -4.22
CA PHE A 63 -5.04 -7.67 -3.16
C PHE A 63 -3.84 -6.94 -3.73
N TYR A 64 -3.49 -5.83 -3.06
CA TYR A 64 -2.36 -4.98 -3.41
C TYR A 64 -1.49 -4.79 -2.18
N TYR A 65 -0.27 -5.30 -2.23
CA TYR A 65 0.70 -5.18 -1.15
C TYR A 65 1.75 -4.13 -1.49
N MET A 66 1.70 -2.99 -0.79
CA MET A 66 2.57 -1.84 -1.03
C MET A 66 3.83 -1.84 -0.15
N GLY A 67 4.15 -2.96 0.50
CA GLY A 67 5.20 -3.05 1.51
C GLY A 67 4.82 -2.44 2.86
N TYR A 68 5.81 -2.27 3.73
CA TYR A 68 5.61 -1.78 5.09
C TYR A 68 5.03 -0.36 5.15
N TYR A 69 4.19 -0.14 6.17
CA TYR A 69 3.56 1.14 6.50
C TYR A 69 4.20 1.72 7.77
N PHE A 70 4.66 2.96 7.68
CA PHE A 70 5.24 3.72 8.80
C PHE A 70 4.53 5.08 8.86
N GLN A 71 3.82 5.34 9.95
CA GLN A 71 2.98 6.54 10.05
C GLN A 71 3.79 7.83 10.19
N ASP A 72 4.96 7.75 10.81
CA ASP A 72 5.90 8.86 11.03
C ASP A 72 6.80 9.14 9.81
N CYS A 73 6.64 8.40 8.70
CA CYS A 73 7.47 8.54 7.51
C CYS A 73 6.67 9.02 6.29
N LYS A 74 7.03 10.20 5.75
CA LYS A 74 6.42 10.78 4.55
C LYS A 74 6.40 9.81 3.35
N LYS A 75 7.48 9.03 3.17
CA LYS A 75 7.61 8.05 2.09
C LYS A 75 6.71 6.82 2.26
N SER A 76 6.03 6.66 3.39
CA SER A 76 5.20 5.49 3.69
C SER A 76 3.76 5.84 4.01
N VAL A 77 3.53 6.97 4.70
CA VAL A 77 2.20 7.38 5.16
C VAL A 77 1.19 7.54 4.01
N TYR A 78 1.64 7.93 2.82
CA TYR A 78 0.79 8.11 1.64
C TYR A 78 0.07 6.82 1.22
N LYS A 79 0.65 5.64 1.51
CA LYS A 79 0.06 4.33 1.18
C LYS A 79 -1.28 4.14 1.87
N GLY A 80 -1.46 4.72 3.07
CA GLY A 80 -2.70 4.64 3.83
C GLY A 80 -3.84 5.51 3.29
N ASN A 81 -3.60 6.29 2.23
CA ASN A 81 -4.61 7.13 1.58
C ASN A 81 -5.41 6.37 0.51
N PHE A 82 -4.88 5.25 0.00
CA PHE A 82 -5.62 4.40 -0.94
C PHE A 82 -6.64 3.54 -0.17
N LYS A 83 -7.93 3.69 -0.47
CA LYS A 83 -9.00 3.02 0.29
C LYS A 83 -9.70 1.92 -0.52
N PRO A 84 -10.15 0.83 0.14
CA PRO A 84 -9.86 0.47 1.54
C PRO A 84 -8.40 0.05 1.73
N SER A 85 -7.83 0.35 2.90
CA SER A 85 -6.43 0.02 3.27
C SER A 85 -6.37 -0.80 4.55
N GLN A 86 -5.41 -1.73 4.62
CA GLN A 86 -5.11 -2.49 5.82
C GLN A 86 -3.63 -2.34 6.20
N VAL A 87 -3.32 -2.52 7.48
CA VAL A 87 -1.97 -2.55 8.03
C VAL A 87 -1.76 -3.84 8.82
N ALA A 88 -0.57 -4.41 8.75
CA ALA A 88 -0.22 -5.59 9.53
C ALA A 88 0.07 -5.21 10.99
N CYS A 89 -0.51 -5.97 11.93
CA CYS A 89 -0.17 -5.88 13.34
C CYS A 89 1.30 -6.27 13.55
N PRO A 90 2.11 -5.45 14.24
CA PRO A 90 3.54 -5.72 14.41
C PRO A 90 3.85 -6.94 15.30
N HIS A 91 2.86 -7.44 16.05
CA HIS A 91 3.03 -8.57 16.96
C HIS A 91 2.49 -9.90 16.41
N THR A 92 1.46 -9.85 15.56
CA THR A 92 0.72 -11.05 15.12
C THR A 92 0.73 -11.25 13.61
N SER A 93 1.22 -10.26 12.83
CA SER A 93 1.14 -10.22 11.36
C SER A 93 -0.27 -10.27 10.78
N ASN A 94 -1.32 -10.25 11.61
CA ASN A 94 -2.70 -10.16 11.15
C ASN A 94 -2.98 -8.74 10.64
N PHE A 95 -3.74 -8.65 9.55
CA PHE A 95 -4.11 -7.37 8.96
C PHE A 95 -5.37 -6.79 9.61
N VAL A 96 -5.32 -5.50 9.96
CA VAL A 96 -6.47 -4.71 10.43
C VAL A 96 -6.73 -3.56 9.47
N TYR A 97 -7.98 -3.09 9.37
CA TYR A 97 -8.29 -1.91 8.56
C TYR A 97 -7.64 -0.66 9.16
N LEU A 98 -6.98 0.12 8.31
CA LEU A 98 -6.34 1.39 8.71
C LEU A 98 -7.40 2.50 8.77
N THR A 99 -8.17 2.48 9.86
CA THR A 99 -9.13 3.52 10.26
C THR A 99 -8.44 4.65 11.02
N ASP A 100 -9.14 5.75 11.28
CA ASP A 100 -8.60 6.86 12.06
C ASP A 100 -8.30 6.47 13.51
N ALA A 101 -9.11 5.59 14.10
CA ALA A 101 -8.83 5.01 15.42
C ALA A 101 -7.52 4.20 15.42
N VAL A 102 -7.29 3.38 14.38
CA VAL A 102 -6.03 2.62 14.24
C VAL A 102 -4.84 3.56 14.04
N ARG A 103 -5.00 4.64 13.27
CA ARG A 103 -3.97 5.67 13.13
C ARG A 103 -3.62 6.30 14.48
N GLN A 104 -4.62 6.67 15.28
CA GLN A 104 -4.39 7.22 16.62
C GLN A 104 -3.65 6.23 17.54
N MET A 105 -3.98 4.94 17.49
CA MET A 105 -3.24 3.91 18.24
C MET A 105 -1.75 3.88 17.88
N ILE A 106 -1.43 3.97 16.57
CA ILE A 106 -0.05 3.98 16.08
C ILE A 106 0.71 5.25 16.52
N ASP A 107 0.01 6.40 16.61
CA ASP A 107 0.60 7.65 17.09
C ASP A 107 0.90 7.62 18.60
N ILE A 108 0.04 6.96 19.39
CA ILE A 108 0.21 6.82 20.85
C ILE A 108 1.32 5.81 21.16
N GLU A 109 1.33 4.67 20.49
CA GLU A 109 2.28 3.59 20.69
C GLU A 109 2.86 3.15 19.34
N LYS A 110 4.17 3.28 19.14
CA LYS A 110 4.81 2.96 17.84
C LYS A 110 4.57 1.52 17.36
N LYS A 111 4.34 0.57 18.27
CA LYS A 111 4.10 -0.85 17.94
C LYS A 111 2.91 -1.37 18.75
N PRO A 112 1.68 -0.88 18.51
CA PRO A 112 0.52 -1.29 19.26
C PRO A 112 0.20 -2.76 19.00
N LYS A 113 -0.47 -3.42 19.95
CA LYS A 113 -1.10 -4.74 19.74
C LYS A 113 -2.39 -4.60 18.94
N LEU A 114 -2.26 -4.08 17.72
CA LEU A 114 -3.37 -3.64 16.86
C LEU A 114 -4.46 -4.70 16.70
N PHE A 115 -4.10 -5.97 16.51
CA PHE A 115 -5.09 -7.02 16.29
C PHE A 115 -6.00 -7.25 17.51
N GLU A 116 -5.43 -7.27 18.71
CA GLU A 116 -6.18 -7.44 19.96
C GLU A 116 -7.00 -6.19 20.29
N GLN A 117 -6.37 -5.01 20.17
CA GLN A 117 -7.00 -3.72 20.48
C GLN A 117 -8.18 -3.43 19.55
N VAL A 118 -8.06 -3.71 18.25
CA VAL A 118 -9.16 -3.51 17.29
C VAL A 118 -10.29 -4.51 17.54
N ARG A 119 -9.99 -5.76 17.89
CA ARG A 119 -11.04 -6.74 18.23
C ARG A 119 -11.83 -6.32 19.46
N ALA A 120 -11.16 -5.85 20.51
CA ALA A 120 -11.81 -5.38 21.73
C ALA A 120 -12.79 -4.21 21.47
N LEU A 121 -12.51 -3.36 20.48
CA LEU A 121 -13.39 -2.25 20.09
C LEU A 121 -14.62 -2.68 19.29
N VAL A 122 -14.56 -3.82 18.60
CA VAL A 122 -15.69 -4.34 17.80
C VAL A 122 -16.62 -5.19 18.66
N GLU A 123 -16.09 -5.77 19.74
CA GLU A 123 -16.82 -6.62 20.69
C GLU A 123 -17.48 -5.81 21.83
N SER A 124 -17.25 -4.48 21.90
CA SER A 124 -17.84 -3.53 22.87
C SER A 124 -19.00 -2.73 22.28
#